data_AF-A0A4Y6RDB5-F1
#
_entry.id   AF-A0A4Y6RDB5-F1
#
_cell.length_a   1.000
_cell.length_b   1.000
_cell.length_c   1.000
_cell.angle_alpha   90.00
_cell.angle_beta   90.00
_cell.angle_gamma   90.00
#
_symmetry.space_group_name_H-M   'P 1'
#
loop_
_entity.id
_entity.type
_entity.pdbx_description
1 polymer ?
#
loop_
_entity_poly.entity_id
_entity_poly.type
_entity_poly.pdbx_seq_one_letter_code
_entity_poly.pdbx_strand_id
1 'polypeptide(L)'
;MAAVSTLGAKQQEQELSREWRSWIAENLMLGSHPSALMPVLQQAGIAEPQARREIELALHSPYLAGAVRLSNRLAKRDWVIDIQRKLNQLRSPEIPRRDKLSAQQFLDEYYAANQPVIITGMLDDWPALRKWSPAYFREHYARREVEVQFGREADAQYEMNSVAHKRKMAFGEYASLVESSGTTNDFYMTANNNSQNRQALRELWDDIGQLPEYLKQEGGPTGFLWFGPAGTVTPFHHDLTNNFMAQVKGRKRLRIMAACEVARVYNQRHCFTPVDGRVIDLQRYPLMADVQVRECVLAPGEILFLPVGCWHFVEALDISLTVAFTNFKWDNDFYSKYPSNHDF
;
A
#
# COMPACT_ATOMS: atom_id res chain seq x y z
N MET A 1 34.33 60.98 -50.42
CA MET A 1 33.58 59.71 -50.40
C MET A 1 33.62 59.15 -48.99
N ALA A 2 32.53 59.34 -48.24
CA ALA A 2 32.39 58.85 -46.87
C ALA A 2 31.80 57.43 -46.92
N ALA A 3 32.54 56.44 -46.41
CA ALA A 3 32.04 55.08 -46.25
C ALA A 3 31.39 54.97 -44.87
N VAL A 4 30.06 54.83 -44.88
CA VAL A 4 29.24 54.50 -43.72
C VAL A 4 29.51 53.05 -43.34
N SER A 5 30.20 52.84 -42.22
CA SER A 5 30.30 51.54 -41.56
C SER A 5 29.13 51.41 -40.59
N THR A 6 28.04 50.81 -41.05
CA THR A 6 26.97 50.31 -40.18
C THR A 6 27.47 49.06 -39.46
N LEU A 7 27.99 49.25 -38.25
CA LEU A 7 28.13 48.19 -37.25
C LEU A 7 26.72 47.73 -36.87
N GLY A 8 26.26 46.64 -37.49
CA GLY A 8 25.08 45.93 -37.05
C GLY A 8 25.30 45.40 -35.64
N ALA A 9 24.62 46.00 -34.67
CA ALA A 9 24.47 45.41 -33.34
C ALA A 9 23.73 44.08 -33.52
N LYS A 10 24.47 42.96 -33.49
CA LYS A 10 23.87 41.66 -33.20
C LYS A 10 23.29 41.77 -31.81
N GLN A 11 21.98 42.00 -31.70
CA GLN A 11 21.24 41.67 -30.49
C GLN A 11 21.62 40.22 -30.16
N GLN A 12 22.36 40.01 -29.07
CA GLN A 12 22.42 38.70 -28.45
C GLN A 12 20.98 38.37 -28.07
N GLU A 13 20.31 37.57 -28.91
CA GLU A 13 19.02 36.99 -28.59
C GLU A 13 19.19 36.30 -27.23
N GLN A 14 18.53 36.83 -26.21
CA GLN A 14 18.56 36.21 -24.88
C GLN A 14 18.01 34.81 -25.03
N GLU A 15 18.80 33.81 -24.63
CA GLU A 15 18.30 32.44 -24.55
C GLU A 15 17.11 32.39 -23.59
N LEU A 16 16.11 31.59 -23.95
CA LEU A 16 14.96 31.39 -23.08
C LEU A 16 15.41 30.73 -21.77
N SER A 17 14.80 31.14 -20.66
CA SER A 17 15.19 30.63 -19.35
C SER A 17 15.03 29.11 -19.25
N ARG A 18 15.79 28.49 -18.35
CA ARG A 18 15.77 27.03 -18.16
C ARG A 18 14.38 26.53 -17.77
N GLU A 19 13.67 27.31 -16.98
CA GLU A 19 12.32 27.01 -16.47
C GLU A 19 11.33 26.93 -17.64
N TRP A 20 11.34 27.92 -18.54
CA TRP A 20 10.47 27.92 -19.70
C TRP A 20 10.82 26.83 -20.71
N ARG A 21 12.11 26.55 -20.92
CA ARG A 21 12.53 25.43 -21.76
C ARG A 21 12.09 24.08 -21.20
N SER A 22 12.16 23.92 -19.88
CA SER A 22 11.67 22.72 -19.18
C SER A 22 10.15 22.60 -19.31
N TRP A 23 9.43 23.69 -19.07
CA TRP A 23 7.96 23.74 -19.22
C TRP A 23 7.51 23.40 -20.65
N ILE A 24 8.18 23.94 -21.68
CA ILE A 24 7.91 23.61 -23.09
C ILE A 24 8.11 22.10 -23.31
N ALA A 25 9.27 21.57 -22.90
CA ALA A 25 9.59 20.16 -23.09
C ALA A 25 8.57 19.24 -22.39
N GLU A 26 8.21 19.52 -21.14
CA GLU A 26 7.22 18.78 -20.36
C GLU A 26 5.85 18.79 -21.04
N ASN A 27 5.35 19.95 -21.46
CA ASN A 27 4.05 20.05 -22.12
C ASN A 27 4.02 19.30 -23.46
N LEU A 28 5.09 19.38 -24.25
CA LEU A 28 5.22 18.59 -25.47
C LEU A 28 5.26 17.07 -25.18
N MET A 29 5.94 16.65 -24.10
CA MET A 29 5.96 15.24 -23.66
C MET A 29 4.59 14.74 -23.21
N LEU A 30 3.79 15.61 -22.60
CA LEU A 30 2.41 15.34 -22.20
C LEU A 30 1.42 15.36 -23.38
N GLY A 31 1.89 15.65 -24.60
CA GLY A 31 1.10 15.60 -25.83
C GLY A 31 0.42 16.92 -26.21
N SER A 32 0.74 18.03 -25.54
CA SER A 32 0.21 19.35 -25.90
C SER A 32 0.71 19.79 -27.27
N HIS A 33 -0.19 20.32 -28.11
CA HIS A 33 0.18 20.83 -29.43
C HIS A 33 0.89 22.19 -29.32
N PRO A 34 1.92 22.50 -30.13
CA PRO A 34 2.62 23.79 -30.14
C PRO A 34 1.72 25.04 -30.12
N SER A 35 0.59 25.00 -30.83
CA SER A 35 -0.37 26.11 -30.87
C SER A 35 -1.04 26.38 -29.52
N ALA A 36 -1.09 25.41 -28.61
CA ALA A 36 -1.60 25.59 -27.25
C ALA A 36 -0.56 26.21 -26.30
N LEU A 37 0.73 26.03 -26.58
CA LEU A 37 1.82 26.60 -25.77
C LEU A 37 2.04 28.08 -26.07
N MET A 38 1.87 28.47 -27.35
CA MET A 38 2.19 29.81 -27.83
C MET A 38 1.50 30.95 -27.04
N PRO A 39 0.18 30.90 -26.78
CA PRO A 39 -0.49 31.98 -26.04
C PRO A 39 0.03 32.13 -24.60
N VAL A 40 0.40 31.02 -23.96
CA VAL A 40 0.95 31.02 -22.59
C VAL A 40 2.31 31.70 -22.56
N LEU A 41 3.19 31.38 -23.52
CA LEU A 41 4.52 31.99 -23.63
C LEU A 41 4.42 33.49 -23.93
N GLN A 42 3.52 33.89 -24.83
CA GLN A 42 3.28 35.30 -25.15
C GLN A 42 2.73 36.08 -23.95
N GLN A 43 1.78 35.50 -23.21
CA GLN A 43 1.25 36.11 -21.98
C GLN A 43 2.32 36.27 -20.90
N ALA A 44 3.31 35.38 -20.88
CA ALA A 44 4.49 35.48 -20.01
C ALA A 44 5.54 36.50 -20.50
N GLY A 45 5.27 37.24 -21.58
CA GLY A 45 6.16 38.27 -22.13
C GLY A 45 7.26 37.74 -23.06
N ILE A 46 7.19 36.47 -23.47
CA ILE A 46 8.14 35.89 -24.41
C ILE A 46 7.74 36.27 -25.83
N ALA A 47 8.67 36.85 -26.59
CA ALA A 47 8.42 37.25 -27.95
C ALA A 47 8.11 36.04 -28.86
N GLU A 48 7.12 36.17 -29.74
CA GLU A 48 6.67 35.06 -30.61
C GLU A 48 7.81 34.40 -31.41
N PRO A 49 8.75 35.13 -32.03
CA PRO A 49 9.85 34.50 -32.77
C PRO A 49 10.74 33.63 -31.89
N GLN A 50 10.99 34.09 -30.66
CA GLN A 50 11.79 33.36 -29.67
C GLN A 50 11.05 32.10 -29.19
N ALA A 51 9.76 32.23 -28.83
CA ALA A 51 8.93 31.10 -28.42
C ALA A 51 8.81 30.03 -29.51
N ARG A 52 8.56 30.45 -30.77
CA ARG A 52 8.45 29.55 -31.92
C ARG A 52 9.74 28.78 -32.14
N ARG A 53 10.89 29.48 -32.14
CA ARG A 53 12.20 28.86 -32.29
C ARG A 53 12.46 27.83 -31.20
N GLU A 54 12.19 28.13 -29.94
CA GLU A 54 12.42 27.21 -28.83
C GLU A 54 11.51 25.98 -28.90
N ILE A 55 10.24 26.14 -29.28
CA ILE A 55 9.33 25.01 -29.51
C ILE A 55 9.84 24.14 -30.67
N GLU A 56 10.26 24.74 -31.78
CA GLU A 56 10.83 24.01 -32.92
C GLU A 56 12.10 23.24 -32.54
N LEU A 57 13.01 23.87 -31.78
CA LEU A 57 14.21 23.21 -31.26
C LEU A 57 13.86 22.03 -30.36
N ALA A 58 12.86 22.18 -29.48
CA ALA A 58 12.39 21.10 -28.63
C ALA A 58 11.83 19.93 -29.46
N LEU A 59 10.96 20.21 -30.43
CA LEU A 59 10.34 19.20 -31.31
C LEU A 59 11.36 18.38 -32.11
N HIS A 60 12.45 19.02 -32.56
CA HIS A 60 13.53 18.34 -33.29
C HIS A 60 14.58 17.69 -32.37
N SER A 61 14.44 17.83 -31.05
CA SER A 61 15.40 17.25 -30.09
C SER A 61 15.32 15.72 -30.08
N PRO A 62 16.44 15.00 -30.31
CA PRO A 62 16.47 13.55 -30.20
C PRO A 62 16.18 13.05 -28.78
N TYR A 63 16.47 13.88 -27.76
CA TYR A 63 16.14 13.58 -26.37
C TYR A 63 14.64 13.65 -26.10
N LEU A 64 13.94 14.67 -26.63
CA LEU A 64 12.49 14.75 -26.53
C LEU A 64 11.83 13.57 -27.26
N ALA A 65 12.29 13.25 -28.46
CA ALA A 65 11.82 12.08 -29.20
C ALA A 65 12.03 10.77 -28.41
N GLY A 66 13.17 10.63 -27.72
CA GLY A 66 13.43 9.53 -26.79
C GLY A 66 12.47 9.48 -25.61
N ALA A 67 12.25 10.62 -24.96
CA ALA A 67 11.33 10.74 -23.82
C ALA A 67 9.89 10.43 -24.21
N VAL A 68 9.41 10.92 -25.37
CA VAL A 68 8.08 10.60 -25.91
C VAL A 68 7.95 9.10 -26.17
N ARG A 69 8.98 8.42 -26.70
CA ARG A 69 8.95 6.95 -26.85
C ARG A 69 8.85 6.23 -25.50
N LEU A 70 9.51 6.72 -24.46
CA LEU A 70 9.41 6.16 -23.11
C LEU A 70 8.02 6.41 -22.50
N SER A 71 7.49 7.62 -22.61
CA SER A 71 6.12 7.99 -22.20
C SER A 71 5.09 7.07 -22.87
N ASN A 72 5.18 6.87 -24.18
CA ASN A 72 4.29 5.95 -24.91
C ASN A 72 4.43 4.49 -24.45
N ARG A 73 5.61 4.05 -24.00
CA ARG A 73 5.79 2.69 -23.43
C ARG A 73 5.12 2.58 -22.07
N LEU A 74 5.17 3.62 -21.24
CA LEU A 74 4.47 3.67 -19.96
C LEU A 74 2.96 3.68 -20.17
N ALA A 75 2.45 4.54 -21.05
CA ALA A 75 1.02 4.59 -21.39
C ALA A 75 0.47 3.24 -21.87
N LYS A 76 1.26 2.46 -22.63
CA LYS A 76 0.89 1.08 -23.01
C LYS A 76 0.83 0.12 -21.82
N ARG A 77 1.72 0.25 -20.84
CA ARG A 77 1.67 -0.55 -19.59
C ARG A 77 0.43 -0.18 -18.78
N ASP A 78 0.15 1.11 -18.63
CA ASP A 78 -1.02 1.60 -17.91
C ASP A 78 -2.32 1.15 -18.58
N TRP A 79 -2.36 1.13 -19.92
CA TRP A 79 -3.50 0.59 -20.66
C TRP A 79 -3.76 -0.89 -20.38
N VAL A 80 -2.71 -1.73 -20.30
CA VAL A 80 -2.86 -3.14 -19.93
C VAL A 80 -3.36 -3.29 -18.48
N ILE A 81 -2.86 -2.45 -17.56
CA ILE A 81 -3.33 -2.43 -16.17
C ILE A 81 -4.81 -2.00 -16.11
N ASP A 82 -5.22 -0.98 -16.87
CA ASP A 82 -6.62 -0.52 -16.94
C ASP A 82 -7.57 -1.60 -17.49
N ILE A 83 -7.12 -2.43 -18.44
CA ILE A 83 -7.88 -3.62 -18.86
C ILE A 83 -8.13 -4.56 -17.67
N GLN A 84 -7.08 -4.86 -16.89
CA GLN A 84 -7.23 -5.73 -15.72
C GLN A 84 -8.18 -5.16 -14.69
N ARG A 85 -8.17 -3.83 -14.49
CA ARG A 85 -9.11 -3.15 -13.59
C ARG A 85 -10.55 -3.30 -14.06
N LYS A 86 -10.82 -2.99 -15.33
CA LYS A 86 -12.15 -3.16 -15.93
C LYS A 86 -12.65 -4.60 -15.81
N LEU A 87 -11.78 -5.59 -16.04
CA LEU A 87 -12.14 -6.99 -15.88
C LEU A 87 -12.39 -7.37 -14.41
N ASN A 88 -11.61 -6.84 -13.46
CA ASN A 88 -11.82 -7.06 -12.04
C ASN A 88 -13.15 -6.44 -11.54
N GLN A 89 -13.54 -5.26 -12.05
CA GLN A 89 -14.79 -4.61 -11.71
C GLN A 89 -16.04 -5.44 -12.13
N LEU A 90 -15.91 -6.39 -13.07
CA LEU A 90 -16.99 -7.31 -13.43
C LEU A 90 -17.24 -8.38 -12.36
N ARG A 91 -16.32 -8.58 -11.43
CA ARG A 91 -16.46 -9.55 -10.33
C ARG A 91 -17.44 -9.02 -9.29
N SER A 92 -17.99 -9.94 -8.50
CA SER A 92 -18.80 -9.57 -7.33
C SER A 92 -18.00 -8.66 -6.39
N PRO A 93 -18.61 -7.56 -5.89
CA PRO A 93 -17.96 -6.71 -4.90
C PRO A 93 -17.76 -7.42 -3.55
N GLU A 94 -18.53 -8.48 -3.28
CA GLU A 94 -18.40 -9.25 -2.04
C GLU A 94 -17.14 -10.11 -2.03
N ILE A 95 -16.44 -10.16 -0.89
CA ILE A 95 -15.33 -11.10 -0.70
C ILE A 95 -15.93 -12.49 -0.40
N PRO A 96 -15.66 -13.51 -1.23
CA PRO A 96 -16.26 -14.82 -1.07
C PRO A 96 -15.79 -15.47 0.23
N ARG A 97 -16.71 -16.17 0.89
CA ARG A 97 -16.42 -17.12 1.98
C ARG A 97 -16.42 -18.55 1.44
N ARG A 98 -15.42 -19.34 1.81
CA ARG A 98 -15.28 -20.75 1.41
C ARG A 98 -14.93 -21.60 2.62
N ASP A 99 -15.78 -22.58 2.91
CA ASP A 99 -15.53 -23.52 3.99
C ASP A 99 -14.53 -24.59 3.55
N LYS A 100 -13.50 -24.82 4.38
CA LYS A 100 -12.49 -25.87 4.21
C LYS A 100 -11.97 -25.97 2.77
N LEU A 101 -11.59 -24.82 2.23
CA LEU A 101 -11.12 -24.67 0.85
C LEU A 101 -9.93 -25.61 0.58
N SER A 102 -9.97 -26.39 -0.50
CA SER A 102 -8.85 -27.28 -0.81
C SER A 102 -7.63 -26.51 -1.31
N ALA A 103 -6.43 -27.08 -1.16
CA ALA A 103 -5.20 -26.47 -1.64
C ALA A 103 -5.22 -26.16 -3.15
N GLN A 104 -5.81 -27.05 -3.95
CA GLN A 104 -5.89 -26.87 -5.41
C GLN A 104 -6.84 -25.74 -5.78
N GLN A 105 -8.04 -25.70 -5.19
CA GLN A 105 -8.99 -24.61 -5.43
C GLN A 105 -8.43 -23.26 -4.94
N PHE A 106 -7.76 -23.26 -3.78
CA PHE A 106 -7.08 -22.07 -3.28
C PHE A 106 -6.04 -21.55 -4.25
N LEU A 107 -5.20 -22.43 -4.81
CA LEU A 107 -4.19 -22.05 -5.80
C LEU A 107 -4.84 -21.46 -7.05
N ASP A 108 -5.76 -22.21 -7.66
CA ASP A 108 -6.29 -21.90 -8.99
C ASP A 108 -7.20 -20.67 -8.98
N GLU A 109 -8.09 -20.57 -7.98
CA GLU A 109 -9.14 -19.55 -7.96
C GLU A 109 -8.74 -18.26 -7.24
N TYR A 110 -7.72 -18.32 -6.37
CA TYR A 110 -7.39 -17.21 -5.46
C TYR A 110 -5.91 -16.82 -5.49
N TYR A 111 -4.99 -17.74 -5.19
CA TYR A 111 -3.56 -17.42 -5.13
C TYR A 111 -3.01 -16.99 -6.48
N ALA A 112 -3.18 -17.81 -7.52
CA ALA A 112 -2.72 -17.52 -8.88
C ALA A 112 -3.56 -16.43 -9.56
N ALA A 113 -4.84 -16.30 -9.18
CA ALA A 113 -5.75 -15.30 -9.71
C ALA A 113 -5.62 -13.91 -9.04
N ASN A 114 -4.77 -13.79 -8.00
CA ASN A 114 -4.62 -12.58 -7.17
C ASN A 114 -5.97 -12.07 -6.64
N GLN A 115 -6.81 -12.98 -6.12
CA GLN A 115 -8.15 -12.66 -5.61
C GLN A 115 -8.27 -12.93 -4.11
N PRO A 116 -8.83 -12.00 -3.31
CA PRO A 116 -9.04 -12.23 -1.89
C PRO A 116 -10.16 -13.24 -1.65
N VAL A 117 -10.02 -14.01 -0.56
CA VAL A 117 -11.02 -14.97 -0.09
C VAL A 117 -10.97 -15.08 1.42
N ILE A 118 -12.13 -15.26 2.04
CA ILE A 118 -12.23 -15.64 3.44
C ILE A 118 -12.44 -17.15 3.51
N ILE A 119 -11.59 -17.83 4.27
CA ILE A 119 -11.62 -19.29 4.45
C ILE A 119 -12.12 -19.59 5.86
N THR A 120 -13.10 -20.48 5.97
CA THR A 120 -13.71 -20.89 7.25
C THR A 120 -13.41 -22.36 7.55
N GLY A 121 -13.58 -22.77 8.81
CA GLY A 121 -13.47 -24.17 9.25
C GLY A 121 -12.05 -24.75 9.28
N MET A 122 -11.03 -23.90 9.11
CA MET A 122 -9.61 -24.30 9.11
C MET A 122 -8.89 -24.01 10.43
N LEU A 123 -9.54 -23.30 11.38
CA LEU A 123 -8.94 -22.90 12.65
C LEU A 123 -9.56 -23.61 13.87
N ASP A 124 -10.55 -24.48 13.66
CA ASP A 124 -11.44 -25.02 14.70
C ASP A 124 -10.71 -25.75 15.85
N ASP A 125 -9.54 -26.32 15.54
CA ASP A 125 -8.69 -27.07 16.45
C ASP A 125 -7.60 -26.22 17.13
N TRP A 126 -7.44 -24.93 16.78
CA TRP A 126 -6.44 -24.06 17.37
C TRP A 126 -6.73 -23.79 18.85
N PRO A 127 -5.82 -24.16 19.77
CA PRO A 127 -5.96 -23.78 21.18
C PRO A 127 -6.10 -22.27 21.39
N ALA A 128 -5.47 -21.47 20.54
CA ALA A 128 -5.51 -20.01 20.59
C ALA A 128 -6.94 -19.43 20.60
N LEU A 129 -7.88 -20.01 19.83
CA LEU A 129 -9.28 -19.55 19.78
C LEU A 129 -10.00 -19.65 21.13
N ARG A 130 -9.54 -20.55 22.01
CA ARG A 130 -10.14 -20.80 23.32
C ARG A 130 -9.37 -20.13 24.45
N LYS A 131 -8.03 -20.13 24.36
CA LYS A 131 -7.15 -19.64 25.42
C LYS A 131 -6.92 -18.14 25.37
N TRP A 132 -6.66 -17.59 24.18
CA TRP A 132 -6.06 -16.27 24.08
C TRP A 132 -7.03 -15.14 24.48
N SER A 133 -6.62 -14.38 25.47
CA SER A 133 -7.33 -13.22 26.00
C SER A 133 -6.35 -12.32 26.75
N PRO A 134 -6.68 -11.04 26.96
CA PRO A 134 -5.90 -10.18 27.85
C PRO A 134 -5.66 -10.82 29.23
N ALA A 135 -6.67 -11.45 29.82
CA ALA A 135 -6.56 -12.17 31.09
C ALA A 135 -5.54 -13.32 31.04
N TYR A 136 -5.64 -14.19 30.03
CA TYR A 136 -4.71 -15.30 29.81
C TYR A 136 -3.26 -14.80 29.67
N PHE A 137 -3.05 -13.73 28.90
CA PHE A 137 -1.71 -13.16 28.72
C PHE A 137 -1.12 -12.58 30.00
N ARG A 138 -1.94 -11.94 30.85
CA ARG A 138 -1.50 -11.48 32.17
C ARG A 138 -1.12 -12.64 33.08
N GLU A 139 -1.89 -13.72 33.07
CA GLU A 139 -1.64 -14.86 33.95
C GLU A 139 -0.32 -15.58 33.60
N HIS A 140 -0.10 -15.85 32.31
CA HIS A 140 0.99 -16.73 31.88
C HIS A 140 2.23 -16.02 31.36
N TYR A 141 2.11 -14.76 30.91
CA TYR A 141 3.17 -14.05 30.19
C TYR A 141 3.43 -12.64 30.71
N ALA A 142 2.91 -12.26 31.90
CA ALA A 142 2.96 -10.88 32.39
C ALA A 142 4.34 -10.23 32.35
N ARG A 143 5.39 -10.96 32.75
CA ARG A 143 6.76 -10.43 32.89
C ARG A 143 7.57 -10.42 31.59
N ARG A 144 7.02 -10.92 30.48
CA ARG A 144 7.73 -10.91 29.19
C ARG A 144 7.84 -9.48 28.69
N GLU A 145 9.03 -9.06 28.27
CA GLU A 145 9.22 -7.74 27.64
C GLU A 145 8.84 -7.82 26.16
N VAL A 146 7.92 -6.95 25.74
CA VAL A 146 7.47 -6.82 24.36
C VAL A 146 7.67 -5.39 23.86
N GLU A 147 7.73 -5.24 22.54
CA GLU A 147 7.68 -3.97 21.83
C GLU A 147 6.27 -3.71 21.27
N VAL A 148 5.80 -2.48 21.41
CA VAL A 148 4.49 -2.01 20.94
C VAL A 148 4.66 -0.62 20.35
N GLN A 149 3.92 -0.29 19.29
CA GLN A 149 3.84 1.10 18.82
C GLN A 149 2.94 1.92 19.75
N PHE A 150 3.34 3.13 20.15
CA PHE A 150 2.60 4.07 21.01
C PHE A 150 2.59 5.48 20.39
N GLY A 151 1.70 6.37 20.84
CA GLY A 151 1.68 7.77 20.36
C GLY A 151 1.14 7.91 18.94
N ARG A 152 0.46 6.88 18.41
CA ARG A 152 0.02 6.80 17.01
C ARG A 152 -1.04 7.85 16.69
N GLU A 153 -1.81 8.32 17.66
CA GLU A 153 -2.82 9.37 17.43
C GLU A 153 -2.19 10.76 17.24
N ALA A 154 -0.96 10.95 17.72
CA ALA A 154 -0.25 12.22 17.62
C ALA A 154 0.52 12.39 16.29
N ASP A 155 0.61 11.36 15.46
CA ASP A 155 1.37 11.37 14.20
C ASP A 155 0.55 10.75 13.06
N ALA A 156 0.13 11.53 12.07
CA ALA A 156 -0.63 11.02 10.92
C ALA A 156 0.14 9.99 10.06
N GLN A 157 1.47 9.90 10.21
CA GLN A 157 2.33 8.97 9.49
C GLN A 157 2.89 7.85 10.40
N TYR A 158 2.18 7.50 11.48
CA TYR A 158 2.63 6.54 12.49
C TYR A 158 3.15 5.20 11.95
N GLU A 159 2.59 4.65 10.87
CA GLU A 159 3.11 3.39 10.28
C GLU A 159 4.47 3.59 9.57
N MET A 160 4.63 4.72 8.87
CA MET A 160 5.88 5.05 8.19
C MET A 160 6.98 5.42 9.19
N ASN A 161 6.58 6.07 10.28
CA ASN A 161 7.46 6.48 11.37
C ASN A 161 7.51 5.43 12.49
N SER A 162 7.12 4.18 12.22
CA SER A 162 6.90 3.14 13.24
C SER A 162 8.09 2.92 14.19
N VAL A 163 9.33 3.12 13.73
CA VAL A 163 10.54 3.04 14.55
C VAL A 163 10.53 4.05 15.71
N ALA A 164 10.10 5.29 15.45
CA ALA A 164 10.03 6.34 16.46
C ALA A 164 8.93 6.08 17.51
N HIS A 165 7.92 5.29 17.15
CA HIS A 165 6.78 4.93 18.00
C HIS A 165 7.00 3.66 18.82
N LYS A 166 8.15 2.97 18.67
CA LYS A 166 8.42 1.73 19.42
C LYS A 166 8.68 2.01 20.89
N ARG A 167 7.93 1.33 21.75
CA ARG A 167 8.14 1.30 23.20
C ARG A 167 8.23 -0.14 23.70
N LYS A 168 9.16 -0.38 24.62
CA LYS A 168 9.26 -1.62 25.40
C LYS A 168 8.41 -1.53 26.65
N MET A 169 7.70 -2.61 26.98
CA MET A 169 6.95 -2.74 28.23
C MET A 169 6.68 -4.20 28.59
N ALA A 170 6.21 -4.44 29.82
CA ALA A 170 5.80 -5.77 30.23
C ALA A 170 4.49 -6.16 29.50
N PHE A 171 4.42 -7.39 28.99
CA PHE A 171 3.26 -7.84 28.22
C PHE A 171 1.97 -7.88 29.04
N GLY A 172 2.07 -8.16 30.34
CA GLY A 172 0.91 -8.10 31.24
C GLY A 172 0.36 -6.69 31.41
N GLU A 173 1.24 -5.68 31.49
CA GLU A 173 0.83 -4.27 31.53
C GLU A 173 0.16 -3.88 30.21
N TYR A 174 0.71 -4.33 29.08
CA TYR A 174 0.12 -4.10 27.76
C TYR A 174 -1.27 -4.73 27.65
N ALA A 175 -1.43 -5.98 28.08
CA ALA A 175 -2.72 -6.66 28.08
C ALA A 175 -3.76 -5.95 28.98
N SER A 176 -3.36 -5.43 30.15
CA SER A 176 -4.22 -4.59 31.00
C SER A 176 -4.64 -3.28 30.31
N LEU A 177 -3.71 -2.67 29.58
CA LEU A 177 -3.97 -1.43 28.85
C LEU A 177 -4.97 -1.66 27.69
N VAL A 178 -4.80 -2.73 26.93
CA VAL A 178 -5.73 -3.11 25.85
C VAL A 178 -7.14 -3.36 26.39
N GLU A 179 -7.27 -3.98 27.56
CA GLU A 179 -8.57 -4.28 28.16
C GLU A 179 -9.29 -3.05 28.75
N SER A 180 -8.53 -2.08 29.26
CA SER A 180 -9.09 -0.92 29.98
C SER A 180 -9.30 0.35 29.13
N SER A 181 -8.71 0.41 27.94
CA SER A 181 -8.66 1.63 27.10
C SER A 181 -9.90 1.91 26.25
N GLY A 182 -10.80 0.94 26.08
CA GLY A 182 -11.95 1.10 25.19
C GLY A 182 -11.52 1.18 23.72
N THR A 183 -11.93 2.25 23.02
CA THR A 183 -11.62 2.47 21.61
C THR A 183 -10.51 3.51 21.46
N THR A 184 -9.37 3.12 20.89
CA THR A 184 -8.24 4.02 20.62
C THR A 184 -7.34 3.45 19.53
N ASN A 185 -6.65 4.33 18.80
CA ASN A 185 -5.60 3.96 17.87
C ASN A 185 -4.19 4.17 18.47
N ASP A 186 -4.06 4.73 19.67
CA ASP A 186 -2.80 5.29 20.18
C ASP A 186 -1.69 4.24 20.34
N PHE A 187 -2.06 3.00 20.62
CA PHE A 187 -1.11 1.90 20.74
C PHE A 187 -1.55 0.61 20.05
N TYR A 188 -0.59 -0.10 19.47
CA TYR A 188 -0.85 -1.35 18.75
C TYR A 188 0.42 -2.21 18.60
N MET A 189 0.29 -3.52 18.85
CA MET A 189 1.33 -4.50 18.53
C MET A 189 1.16 -4.96 17.08
N THR A 190 2.21 -4.76 16.26
CA THR A 190 2.18 -4.98 14.80
C THR A 190 3.33 -5.86 14.32
N ALA A 191 3.36 -6.17 13.01
CA ALA A 191 4.50 -6.85 12.39
C ALA A 191 5.83 -6.09 12.55
N ASN A 192 5.79 -4.74 12.66
CA ASN A 192 6.98 -3.91 12.88
C ASN A 192 7.69 -4.19 14.21
N ASN A 193 7.04 -4.91 15.14
CA ASN A 193 7.54 -5.28 16.46
C ASN A 193 7.97 -6.76 16.56
N ASN A 194 7.93 -7.51 15.44
CA ASN A 194 7.89 -8.97 15.49
C ASN A 194 9.19 -9.64 15.95
N SER A 195 10.37 -9.13 15.59
CA SER A 195 11.64 -9.83 15.87
C SER A 195 11.84 -10.07 17.37
N GLN A 196 11.62 -9.05 18.21
CA GLN A 196 11.69 -9.18 19.66
C GLN A 196 10.49 -9.94 20.23
N ASN A 197 9.27 -9.59 19.80
CA ASN A 197 8.04 -10.16 20.37
C ASN A 197 7.93 -11.67 20.12
N ARG A 198 8.34 -12.12 18.93
CA ARG A 198 8.32 -13.53 18.57
C ARG A 198 9.20 -14.37 19.49
N GLN A 199 10.38 -13.87 19.86
CA GLN A 199 11.26 -14.56 20.79
C GLN A 199 10.69 -14.54 22.22
N ALA A 200 10.18 -13.38 22.65
CA ALA A 200 9.65 -13.18 24.00
C ALA A 200 8.38 -14.01 24.28
N LEU A 201 7.57 -14.25 23.23
CA LEU A 201 6.29 -14.96 23.28
C LEU A 201 6.32 -16.27 22.49
N ARG A 202 7.48 -16.92 22.39
CA ARG A 202 7.65 -18.10 21.52
C ARG A 202 6.67 -19.23 21.84
N GLU A 203 6.30 -19.39 23.11
CA GLU A 203 5.40 -20.44 23.58
C GLU A 203 3.95 -20.23 23.09
N LEU A 204 3.57 -19.03 22.64
CA LEU A 204 2.25 -18.82 22.02
C LEU A 204 2.12 -19.58 20.69
N TRP A 205 3.21 -19.84 19.99
CA TRP A 205 3.16 -20.57 18.72
C TRP A 205 2.77 -22.04 18.88
N ASP A 206 2.83 -22.59 20.10
CA ASP A 206 2.34 -23.93 20.42
C ASP A 206 0.79 -24.01 20.41
N ASP A 207 0.11 -22.86 20.53
CA ASP A 207 -1.35 -22.74 20.46
C ASP A 207 -1.89 -22.53 19.04
N ILE A 208 -1.00 -22.50 18.04
CA ILE A 208 -1.32 -22.28 16.63
C ILE A 208 -1.27 -23.62 15.90
N GLY A 209 -2.42 -24.08 15.40
CA GLY A 209 -2.51 -25.28 14.59
C GLY A 209 -1.85 -25.11 13.22
N GLN A 210 -1.62 -26.25 12.56
CA GLN A 210 -1.02 -26.28 11.23
C GLN A 210 -2.07 -26.01 10.15
N LEU A 211 -1.64 -25.39 9.05
CA LEU A 211 -2.43 -25.20 7.84
C LEU A 211 -1.73 -25.87 6.66
N PRO A 212 -1.64 -27.22 6.66
CA PRO A 212 -0.84 -27.97 5.71
C PRO A 212 -1.38 -27.89 4.29
N GLU A 213 -2.56 -27.36 4.04
CA GLU A 213 -3.09 -27.12 2.70
C GLU A 213 -2.33 -25.97 2.01
N TYR A 214 -1.97 -24.93 2.78
CA TYR A 214 -1.55 -23.64 2.25
C TYR A 214 -0.12 -23.25 2.60
N LEU A 215 0.35 -23.63 3.78
CA LEU A 215 1.62 -23.19 4.36
C LEU A 215 2.66 -24.31 4.37
N LYS A 216 3.94 -23.93 4.26
CA LYS A 216 5.08 -24.83 4.45
C LYS A 216 5.11 -25.30 5.91
N GLN A 217 5.40 -26.59 6.09
CA GLN A 217 5.48 -27.22 7.41
C GLN A 217 6.89 -27.20 8.01
N GLU A 218 7.90 -26.92 7.18
CA GLU A 218 9.28 -26.84 7.60
C GLU A 218 9.50 -25.63 8.52
N GLY A 219 10.12 -25.85 9.69
CA GLY A 219 10.46 -24.78 10.63
C GLY A 219 9.36 -24.39 11.62
N GLY A 220 8.21 -25.08 11.63
CA GLY A 220 7.10 -24.83 12.56
C GLY A 220 6.25 -23.60 12.18
N PRO A 221 5.21 -23.26 12.95
CA PRO A 221 4.39 -22.08 12.70
C PRO A 221 5.23 -20.81 12.78
N THR A 222 5.28 -20.08 11.66
CA THR A 222 6.01 -18.81 11.55
C THR A 222 5.06 -17.71 11.11
N GLY A 223 4.99 -16.63 11.88
CA GLY A 223 4.06 -15.55 11.58
C GLY A 223 4.32 -14.27 12.38
N PHE A 224 3.33 -13.40 12.35
CA PHE A 224 3.30 -12.12 13.05
C PHE A 224 2.06 -12.08 13.95
N LEU A 225 2.24 -11.73 15.23
CA LEU A 225 1.13 -11.49 16.14
C LEU A 225 0.71 -10.02 16.09
N TRP A 226 -0.56 -9.78 15.84
CA TRP A 226 -1.17 -8.46 15.97
C TRP A 226 -2.17 -8.45 17.12
N PHE A 227 -1.96 -7.55 18.07
CA PHE A 227 -2.79 -7.42 19.27
C PHE A 227 -3.03 -5.95 19.55
N GLY A 228 -4.28 -5.56 19.78
CA GLY A 228 -4.62 -4.17 20.12
C GLY A 228 -6.06 -4.00 20.58
N PRO A 229 -6.41 -2.79 21.05
CA PRO A 229 -7.78 -2.43 21.41
C PRO A 229 -8.65 -2.26 20.16
N ALA A 230 -9.95 -2.05 20.40
CA ALA A 230 -10.86 -1.57 19.37
C ALA A 230 -10.38 -0.18 18.88
N GLY A 231 -10.65 0.17 17.63
CA GLY A 231 -10.27 1.45 17.05
C GLY A 231 -8.86 1.53 16.47
N THR A 232 -8.04 0.47 16.61
CA THR A 232 -6.76 0.41 15.90
C THR A 232 -6.98 0.39 14.39
N VAL A 233 -6.25 1.26 13.69
CA VAL A 233 -6.30 1.45 12.25
C VAL A 233 -4.93 1.16 11.65
N THR A 234 -4.91 0.37 10.58
CA THR A 234 -3.81 0.32 9.64
C THR A 234 -4.29 1.01 8.34
N PRO A 235 -3.66 2.13 7.94
CA PRO A 235 -4.10 2.93 6.80
C PRO A 235 -4.00 2.15 5.49
N PHE A 236 -4.58 2.69 4.41
CA PHE A 236 -4.49 2.03 3.11
C PHE A 236 -3.03 1.87 2.68
N HIS A 237 -2.67 0.61 2.42
CA HIS A 237 -1.38 0.23 1.86
C HIS A 237 -1.52 -1.09 1.09
N HIS A 238 -0.49 -1.49 0.37
CA HIS A 238 -0.38 -2.86 -0.11
C HIS A 238 0.85 -3.53 0.51
N ASP A 239 0.85 -4.85 0.48
CA ASP A 239 2.01 -5.63 0.91
C ASP A 239 2.87 -6.06 -0.28
N LEU A 240 4.11 -6.43 0.04
CA LEU A 240 5.10 -6.96 -0.90
C LEU A 240 5.13 -8.50 -0.89
N THR A 241 4.20 -9.12 -0.17
CA THR A 241 3.97 -10.56 -0.09
C THR A 241 2.48 -10.85 -0.08
N ASN A 242 2.09 -12.07 -0.42
CA ASN A 242 0.77 -12.56 -0.03
C ASN A 242 0.74 -12.76 1.48
N ASN A 243 -0.44 -12.58 2.08
CA ASN A 243 -0.66 -12.69 3.51
C ASN A 243 -1.89 -13.54 3.82
N PHE A 244 -1.78 -14.39 4.83
CA PHE A 244 -2.93 -14.95 5.55
C PHE A 244 -3.13 -14.18 6.83
N MET A 245 -4.33 -13.66 7.07
CA MET A 245 -4.73 -13.06 8.35
C MET A 245 -5.71 -14.02 9.04
N ALA A 246 -5.22 -14.81 9.98
CA ALA A 246 -6.06 -15.70 10.80
C ALA A 246 -6.57 -14.93 12.03
N GLN A 247 -7.87 -14.70 12.09
CA GLN A 247 -8.48 -13.94 13.17
C GLN A 247 -8.78 -14.83 14.37
N VAL A 248 -8.16 -14.53 15.51
CA VAL A 248 -8.26 -15.34 16.74
C VAL A 248 -9.29 -14.77 17.71
N LYS A 249 -9.32 -13.44 17.88
CA LYS A 249 -10.23 -12.76 18.81
C LYS A 249 -10.68 -11.43 18.24
N GLY A 250 -11.94 -11.07 18.48
CA GLY A 250 -12.53 -9.81 18.01
C GLY A 250 -12.69 -9.79 16.49
N ARG A 251 -13.25 -8.69 15.98
CA ARG A 251 -13.51 -8.50 14.55
C ARG A 251 -12.66 -7.38 13.98
N LYS A 252 -12.32 -7.50 12.71
CA LYS A 252 -11.69 -6.44 11.92
C LYS A 252 -12.54 -6.11 10.70
N ARG A 253 -12.83 -4.84 10.46
CA ARG A 253 -13.33 -4.36 9.18
C ARG A 253 -12.15 -4.19 8.24
N LEU A 254 -12.28 -4.68 7.02
CA LEU A 254 -11.32 -4.43 5.95
C LEU A 254 -12.00 -3.77 4.77
N ARG A 255 -11.28 -2.87 4.13
CA ARG A 255 -11.59 -2.34 2.80
C ARG A 255 -10.46 -2.72 1.87
N ILE A 256 -10.76 -3.34 0.73
CA ILE A 256 -9.77 -3.93 -0.17
C ILE A 256 -10.01 -3.46 -1.61
N MET A 257 -8.94 -3.08 -2.30
CA MET A 257 -8.92 -2.72 -3.71
C MET A 257 -7.91 -3.60 -4.44
N ALA A 258 -8.21 -3.98 -5.68
CA ALA A 258 -7.34 -4.87 -6.46
C ALA A 258 -5.96 -4.23 -6.70
N ALA A 259 -4.90 -5.04 -6.83
CA ALA A 259 -3.54 -4.52 -7.06
C ALA A 259 -3.44 -3.64 -8.31
N CYS A 260 -4.21 -3.98 -9.35
CA CYS A 260 -4.28 -3.24 -10.59
C CYS A 260 -4.84 -1.82 -10.42
N GLU A 261 -5.46 -1.46 -9.29
CA GLU A 261 -5.95 -0.11 -8.99
C GLU A 261 -4.82 0.92 -8.74
N VAL A 262 -3.54 0.50 -8.75
CA VAL A 262 -2.35 1.33 -8.46
C VAL A 262 -2.35 2.71 -9.14
N ALA A 263 -2.85 2.82 -10.37
CA ALA A 263 -2.89 4.08 -11.12
C ALA A 263 -3.97 5.08 -10.64
N ARG A 264 -4.96 4.66 -9.85
CA ARG A 264 -6.05 5.52 -9.34
C ARG A 264 -6.03 5.73 -7.82
N VAL A 265 -5.14 5.05 -7.10
CA VAL A 265 -5.07 5.08 -5.63
C VAL A 265 -3.97 5.97 -5.07
N TYR A 266 -3.30 6.80 -5.89
CA TYR A 266 -2.35 7.82 -5.43
C TYR A 266 -1.19 7.26 -4.58
N ASN A 267 -0.52 6.22 -5.07
CA ASN A 267 0.67 5.67 -4.40
C ASN A 267 1.86 6.64 -4.49
N GLN A 268 2.04 7.47 -3.47
CA GLN A 268 3.09 8.51 -3.44
C GLN A 268 4.37 8.04 -2.75
N ARG A 269 4.24 7.15 -1.76
CA ARG A 269 5.39 6.76 -0.94
C ARG A 269 5.32 5.31 -0.52
N HIS A 270 6.36 4.56 -0.86
CA HIS A 270 6.49 3.13 -0.61
C HIS A 270 5.22 2.38 -1.05
N CYS A 271 4.54 1.68 -0.13
CA CYS A 271 3.32 0.95 -0.41
C CYS A 271 2.07 1.67 0.08
N PHE A 272 2.18 2.94 0.48
CA PHE A 272 1.09 3.70 1.08
C PHE A 272 0.44 4.66 0.10
N THR A 273 -0.82 4.96 0.39
CA THR A 273 -1.57 6.04 -0.23
C THR A 273 -2.01 7.04 0.85
N PRO A 274 -2.08 8.35 0.55
CA PRO A 274 -2.63 9.34 1.48
C PRO A 274 -4.16 9.29 1.56
N VAL A 275 -4.84 8.46 0.76
CA VAL A 275 -6.30 8.30 0.82
C VAL A 275 -6.69 7.66 2.17
N ASP A 276 -7.55 8.34 2.93
CA ASP A 276 -8.04 7.81 4.21
C ASP A 276 -9.13 6.75 3.97
N GLY A 277 -8.87 5.53 4.45
CA GLY A 277 -9.80 4.43 4.32
C GLY A 277 -11.05 4.53 5.17
N ARG A 278 -11.12 5.45 6.14
CA ARG A 278 -12.35 5.75 6.90
C ARG A 278 -13.30 6.60 6.08
N VAL A 279 -12.77 7.64 5.42
CA VAL A 279 -13.52 8.61 4.61
C VAL A 279 -12.72 8.93 3.35
N ILE A 280 -13.17 8.42 2.21
CA ILE A 280 -12.54 8.68 0.91
C ILE A 280 -13.03 10.04 0.39
N ASP A 281 -12.18 11.06 0.47
CA ASP A 281 -12.45 12.40 -0.05
C ASP A 281 -12.29 12.43 -1.58
N LEU A 282 -13.40 12.32 -2.31
CA LEU A 282 -13.43 12.35 -3.77
C LEU A 282 -13.14 13.73 -4.38
N GLN A 283 -13.23 14.82 -3.60
CA GLN A 283 -12.83 16.14 -4.10
C GLN A 283 -11.31 16.24 -4.18
N ARG A 284 -10.63 15.71 -3.16
CA ARG A 284 -9.16 15.65 -3.12
C ARG A 284 -8.60 14.51 -3.97
N TYR A 285 -9.29 13.39 -4.05
CA TYR A 285 -8.86 12.16 -4.73
C TYR A 285 -9.88 11.71 -5.79
N PRO A 286 -10.15 12.50 -6.84
CA PRO A 286 -11.21 12.23 -7.81
C PRO A 286 -11.04 10.91 -8.58
N LEU A 287 -9.81 10.40 -8.75
CA LEU A 287 -9.58 9.11 -9.41
C LEU A 287 -10.16 7.92 -8.63
N MET A 288 -10.37 8.07 -7.31
CA MET A 288 -10.98 7.04 -6.47
C MET A 288 -12.47 6.82 -6.78
N ALA A 289 -13.13 7.75 -7.48
CA ALA A 289 -14.55 7.61 -7.83
C ALA A 289 -14.83 6.40 -8.74
N ASP A 290 -13.81 5.92 -9.45
CA ASP A 290 -13.87 4.77 -10.36
C ASP A 290 -13.04 3.58 -9.84
N VAL A 291 -12.87 3.48 -8.52
CA VAL A 291 -12.17 2.38 -7.84
C VAL A 291 -13.20 1.54 -7.08
N GLN A 292 -13.22 0.23 -7.33
CA GLN A 292 -14.09 -0.68 -6.59
C GLN A 292 -13.45 -1.02 -5.23
N VAL A 293 -14.01 -0.44 -4.17
CA VAL A 293 -13.61 -0.75 -2.79
C VAL A 293 -14.52 -1.85 -2.24
N ARG A 294 -13.94 -3.03 -2.00
CA ARG A 294 -14.65 -4.21 -1.46
C ARG A 294 -14.53 -4.19 0.06
N GLU A 295 -15.64 -4.27 0.79
CA GLU A 295 -15.64 -4.27 2.26
C GLU A 295 -15.96 -5.66 2.81
N CYS A 296 -15.30 -6.07 3.89
CA CYS A 296 -15.68 -7.24 4.67
C CYS A 296 -15.40 -7.04 6.16
N VAL A 297 -16.03 -7.88 6.99
CA VAL A 297 -15.67 -8.03 8.40
C VAL A 297 -15.11 -9.43 8.59
N LEU A 298 -13.87 -9.52 9.07
CA LEU A 298 -13.20 -10.75 9.42
C LEU A 298 -13.48 -11.08 10.89
N ALA A 299 -14.03 -12.26 11.15
CA ALA A 299 -14.47 -12.73 12.47
C ALA A 299 -13.56 -13.83 13.03
N PRO A 300 -13.58 -14.10 14.35
CA PRO A 300 -12.82 -15.19 14.96
C PRO A 300 -13.08 -16.54 14.28
N GLY A 301 -12.03 -17.30 14.00
CA GLY A 301 -12.09 -18.58 13.29
C GLY A 301 -12.02 -18.47 11.77
N GLU A 302 -12.04 -17.25 11.22
CA GLU A 302 -11.87 -17.00 9.79
C GLU A 302 -10.41 -16.66 9.43
N ILE A 303 -9.99 -17.04 8.22
CA ILE A 303 -8.72 -16.65 7.61
C ILE A 303 -9.04 -15.76 6.40
N LEU A 304 -8.50 -14.55 6.34
CA LEU A 304 -8.46 -13.80 5.09
C LEU A 304 -7.17 -14.11 4.33
N PHE A 305 -7.31 -14.58 3.09
CA PHE A 305 -6.23 -14.46 2.11
C PHE A 305 -6.23 -13.05 1.52
N LEU A 306 -5.15 -12.34 1.78
CA LEU A 306 -4.86 -11.03 1.24
C LEU A 306 -3.76 -11.17 0.17
N PRO A 307 -4.12 -11.09 -1.13
CA PRO A 307 -3.16 -11.25 -2.20
C PRO A 307 -2.12 -10.12 -2.22
N VAL A 308 -0.91 -10.44 -2.66
CA VAL A 308 0.18 -9.46 -2.83
C VAL A 308 -0.27 -8.29 -3.71
N GLY A 309 0.13 -7.08 -3.33
CA GLY A 309 -0.21 -5.86 -4.07
C GLY A 309 -1.66 -5.38 -3.89
N CYS A 310 -2.57 -6.16 -3.31
CA CYS A 310 -3.91 -5.67 -2.98
C CYS A 310 -3.83 -4.55 -1.94
N TRP A 311 -4.45 -3.43 -2.27
CA TRP A 311 -4.57 -2.30 -1.36
C TRP A 311 -5.58 -2.64 -0.29
N HIS A 312 -5.24 -2.41 0.96
CA HIS A 312 -6.12 -2.75 2.07
C HIS A 312 -5.98 -1.76 3.22
N PHE A 313 -7.13 -1.47 3.82
CA PHE A 313 -7.29 -0.70 5.05
C PHE A 313 -7.91 -1.62 6.09
N VAL A 314 -7.44 -1.55 7.33
CA VAL A 314 -7.89 -2.43 8.41
C VAL A 314 -8.25 -1.61 9.64
N GLU A 315 -9.44 -1.86 10.19
CA GLU A 315 -9.92 -1.25 11.42
C GLU A 315 -10.36 -2.36 12.39
N ALA A 316 -9.82 -2.38 13.61
CA ALA A 316 -10.31 -3.27 14.66
C ALA A 316 -11.62 -2.75 15.23
N LEU A 317 -12.67 -3.58 15.18
CA LEU A 317 -14.00 -3.25 15.71
C LEU A 317 -14.13 -3.62 17.19
N ASP A 318 -13.31 -4.55 17.66
CA ASP A 318 -13.26 -5.02 19.03
C ASP A 318 -11.78 -5.14 19.47
N ILE A 319 -11.51 -5.48 20.74
CA ILE A 319 -10.18 -5.97 21.14
C ILE A 319 -9.81 -7.14 20.23
N SER A 320 -8.73 -6.98 19.47
CA SER A 320 -8.42 -7.86 18.35
C SER A 320 -7.11 -8.61 18.54
N LEU A 321 -7.13 -9.91 18.22
CA LEU A 321 -5.96 -10.77 18.06
C LEU A 321 -6.00 -11.41 16.68
N THR A 322 -4.95 -11.18 15.88
CA THR A 322 -4.79 -11.75 14.54
C THR A 322 -3.40 -12.34 14.44
N VAL A 323 -3.27 -13.51 13.83
CA VAL A 323 -1.98 -14.09 13.47
C VAL A 323 -1.83 -14.05 11.96
N ALA A 324 -0.75 -13.43 11.48
CA ALA A 324 -0.48 -13.32 10.06
C ALA A 324 0.61 -14.30 9.61
N PHE A 325 0.46 -14.90 8.42
CA PHE A 325 1.42 -15.85 7.83
C PHE A 325 1.80 -15.47 6.40
N THR A 326 3.08 -15.70 6.06
CA THR A 326 3.66 -15.45 4.73
C THR A 326 4.39 -16.67 4.15
N ASN A 327 4.51 -17.76 4.90
CA ASN A 327 5.25 -18.96 4.54
C ASN A 327 4.43 -19.93 3.66
N PHE A 328 3.84 -19.41 2.58
CA PHE A 328 3.05 -20.20 1.62
C PHE A 328 3.87 -21.32 0.98
N LYS A 329 3.18 -22.41 0.61
CA LYS A 329 3.78 -23.52 -0.17
C LYS A 329 4.30 -23.07 -1.54
N TRP A 330 3.59 -22.14 -2.16
CA TRP A 330 3.93 -21.58 -3.45
C TRP A 330 4.90 -20.41 -3.30
N ASP A 331 5.46 -19.96 -4.43
CA ASP A 331 6.37 -18.82 -4.43
C ASP A 331 5.68 -17.57 -3.86
N ASN A 332 6.35 -16.93 -2.92
CA ASN A 332 5.89 -15.72 -2.26
C ASN A 332 6.98 -14.64 -2.20
N ASP A 333 8.09 -14.81 -2.94
CA ASP A 333 9.10 -13.78 -3.08
C ASP A 333 8.72 -12.80 -4.20
N PHE A 334 7.89 -11.83 -3.83
CA PHE A 334 7.59 -10.66 -4.67
C PHE A 334 8.36 -9.41 -4.25
N TYR A 335 9.21 -9.54 -3.22
CA TYR A 335 9.95 -8.43 -2.62
C TYR A 335 11.33 -8.23 -3.25
N SER A 336 12.04 -9.30 -3.63
CA SER A 336 13.45 -9.21 -4.08
C SER A 336 13.69 -8.29 -5.28
N LYS A 337 12.65 -7.97 -6.05
CA LYS A 337 12.72 -7.05 -7.21
C LYS A 337 11.93 -5.76 -6.99
N TYR A 338 11.45 -5.50 -5.78
CA TYR A 338 10.76 -4.26 -5.46
C TYR A 338 11.73 -3.07 -5.58
N PRO A 339 11.33 -1.95 -6.21
CA PRO A 339 12.21 -0.80 -6.39
C PRO A 339 12.76 -0.27 -5.05
N SER A 340 14.04 0.07 -5.02
CA SER A 340 14.71 0.62 -3.83
C SER A 340 14.42 2.10 -3.60
N ASN A 341 13.94 2.82 -4.63
CA ASN A 341 13.44 4.17 -4.44
C ASN A 341 12.00 4.11 -3.94
N HIS A 342 11.76 4.66 -2.76
CA HIS A 342 10.47 4.62 -2.08
C HIS A 342 9.71 5.94 -2.17
N ASP A 343 10.31 6.99 -2.71
CA ASP A 343 9.65 8.27 -2.97
C ASP A 343 9.34 8.34 -4.47
N PHE A 344 8.05 8.36 -4.83
CA PHE A 344 7.55 8.42 -6.21
C PHE A 344 6.85 9.74 -6.50
#